data_AF-A0A4Y2C8E0-F1
#
_entry.id   AF-A0A4Y2C8E0-F1
#
_cell.length_a   1.000
_cell.length_b   1.000
_cell.length_c   1.000
_cell.angle_alpha   90.00
_cell.angle_beta   90.00
_cell.angle_gamma   90.00
#
_symmetry.space_group_name_H-M   'P 1'
#
loop_
_entity.id
_entity.type
_entity.pdbx_description
1 polymer ?
#
loop_
_entity_poly.entity_id
_entity_poly.type
_entity_poly.pdbx_seq_one_letter_code
_entity_poly.pdbx_strand_id
1 'polypeptide(L)'
;MKNGTSSLKNGQEKKKKMVGENSQDAGLSAKNEFESVMKSTLNRIHMEINERFFRLNEMDLKLGVLLNVEELCYGHNTDVLLENCYLSDFYSRDFNGLELHDEILDCRMLLSSRLPEK
;
A
#
# COMPACT_ATOMS: atom_id res chain seq x y z
N MET A 1 23.49 87.19 -6.57
CA MET A 1 23.72 86.47 -5.31
C MET A 1 22.60 85.45 -5.11
N LYS A 2 23.00 84.18 -4.92
CA LYS A 2 22.28 83.01 -4.38
C LYS A 2 21.08 82.41 -5.14
N ASN A 3 21.34 81.23 -5.68
CA ASN A 3 20.42 80.16 -6.11
C ASN A 3 19.63 79.58 -4.92
N GLY A 4 18.50 78.93 -5.21
CA GLY A 4 17.79 78.10 -4.22
C GLY A 4 16.58 77.36 -4.79
N THR A 5 16.82 76.22 -5.44
CA THR A 5 15.82 75.18 -5.78
C THR A 5 15.47 74.32 -4.56
N SER A 6 14.21 73.91 -4.42
CA SER A 6 13.74 72.86 -3.49
C SER A 6 12.39 72.34 -4.00
N SER A 7 12.37 71.38 -4.92
CA SER A 7 12.51 69.91 -4.74
C SER A 7 11.29 69.25 -4.09
N LEU A 8 10.56 68.52 -4.94
CA LEU A 8 9.47 67.58 -4.66
C LEU A 8 9.95 66.45 -3.76
N LYS A 9 9.26 66.19 -2.65
CA LYS A 9 9.46 64.98 -1.81
C LYS A 9 8.38 63.95 -2.14
N ASN A 10 8.71 62.98 -3.00
CA ASN A 10 7.99 61.70 -3.05
C ASN A 10 8.55 60.79 -1.94
N GLY A 11 7.69 60.44 -0.98
CA GLY A 11 8.01 59.51 0.09
C GLY A 11 8.09 58.08 -0.42
N GLN A 12 9.29 57.52 -0.50
CA GLN A 12 9.49 56.07 -0.55
C GLN A 12 9.64 55.56 0.88
N GLU A 13 8.63 54.85 1.38
CA GLU A 13 8.74 54.06 2.61
C GLU A 13 9.76 52.95 2.41
N LYS A 14 10.95 53.14 2.98
CA LYS A 14 11.96 52.07 3.09
C LYS A 14 11.49 51.08 4.16
N LYS A 15 11.02 49.89 3.75
CA LYS A 15 10.88 48.73 4.62
C LYS A 15 12.22 48.46 5.31
N LYS A 16 12.28 48.55 6.64
CA LYS A 16 13.43 48.15 7.46
C LYS A 16 13.59 46.63 7.35
N LYS A 17 14.69 46.15 6.75
CA LYS A 17 15.13 44.76 6.89
C LYS A 17 15.56 44.51 8.33
N MET A 18 15.03 43.45 8.97
CA MET A 18 15.51 42.98 10.27
C MET A 18 16.92 42.38 10.10
N VAL A 19 17.82 42.72 11.03
CA VAL A 19 19.14 42.11 11.13
C VAL A 19 18.96 40.68 11.61
N GLY A 20 19.18 39.70 10.72
CA GLY A 20 19.08 38.28 11.03
C GLY A 20 18.42 37.42 9.96
N GLU A 21 17.65 38.00 9.03
CA GLU A 21 17.09 37.27 7.88
C GLU A 21 18.12 37.11 6.76
N ASN A 22 19.08 36.20 6.98
CA ASN A 22 20.04 35.76 5.96
C ASN A 22 19.84 34.30 5.54
N SER A 23 18.65 33.73 5.73
CA SER A 23 18.26 32.56 4.95
C SER A 23 17.64 33.06 3.64
N GLN A 24 18.47 33.29 2.63
CA GLN A 24 17.98 33.09 1.27
C GLN A 24 17.50 31.64 1.24
N ASP A 25 16.19 31.43 1.24
CA ASP A 25 15.64 30.17 0.76
C ASP A 25 16.20 30.01 -0.66
N ALA A 26 17.23 29.18 -0.78
CA ALA A 26 17.84 28.86 -2.05
C ALA A 26 16.83 27.96 -2.75
N GLY A 27 15.78 28.57 -3.31
CA GLY A 27 14.73 27.88 -4.03
C GLY A 27 15.38 26.89 -4.98
N LEU A 28 14.99 25.62 -4.85
CA LEU A 28 15.52 24.57 -5.69
C LEU A 28 15.32 24.99 -7.15
N SER A 29 16.34 24.76 -7.98
CA SER A 29 16.12 24.91 -9.42
C SER A 29 14.97 24.00 -9.84
N ALA A 30 14.19 24.40 -10.84
CA ALA A 30 13.09 23.59 -11.36
C ALA A 30 13.51 22.14 -11.69
N LYS A 31 14.78 21.95 -12.09
CA LYS A 31 15.37 20.62 -12.32
C LYS A 31 15.47 19.80 -11.03
N ASN A 32 15.98 20.39 -9.95
CA ASN A 32 16.16 19.68 -8.68
C ASN A 32 14.80 19.37 -8.02
N GLU A 33 13.83 20.27 -8.15
CA GLU A 33 12.46 20.04 -7.69
C GLU A 33 11.81 18.87 -8.46
N PHE A 34 11.92 18.88 -9.79
CA PHE A 34 11.44 17.79 -10.63
C PHE A 34 12.07 16.45 -10.26
N GLU A 35 13.39 16.41 -10.07
CA GLU A 35 14.11 15.19 -9.67
C GLU A 35 13.66 14.68 -8.31
N SER A 36 13.47 15.59 -7.34
CA SER A 36 12.98 15.26 -6.00
C SER A 36 11.56 14.65 -6.04
N VAL A 37 10.66 15.28 -6.79
CA VAL A 37 9.28 14.80 -6.96
C VAL A 37 9.26 13.43 -7.65
N MET A 38 10.04 13.26 -8.72
CA MET A 38 10.12 12.00 -9.45
C MET A 38 10.65 10.87 -8.56
N LYS A 39 11.73 11.12 -7.80
CA LYS A 39 12.30 10.16 -6.86
C LYS A 39 11.31 9.78 -5.76
N SER A 40 10.65 10.77 -5.16
CA SER A 40 9.62 10.54 -4.14
C SER A 40 8.46 9.69 -4.68
N THR A 41 8.01 10.00 -5.90
CA THR A 41 6.92 9.26 -6.55
C THR A 41 7.32 7.81 -6.85
N LEU A 42 8.51 7.59 -7.39
CA LEU A 42 9.03 6.24 -7.65
C LEU A 42 9.19 5.43 -6.37
N ASN A 43 9.71 6.04 -5.30
CA ASN A 43 9.82 5.39 -4.00
C ASN A 43 8.46 4.97 -3.46
N ARG A 44 7.45 5.85 -3.55
CA ARG A 44 6.09 5.52 -3.11
C ARG A 44 5.51 4.36 -3.90
N ILE A 45 5.62 4.40 -5.23
CA ILE A 45 5.15 3.31 -6.11
C ILE A 45 5.84 1.99 -5.75
N HIS A 46 7.15 2.02 -5.54
CA HIS A 46 7.92 0.84 -5.18
C HIS A 46 7.45 0.23 -3.85
N MET A 47 7.23 1.06 -2.83
CA MET A 47 6.69 0.61 -1.54
C MET A 47 5.30 0.00 -1.68
N GLU A 48 4.38 0.66 -2.40
CA GLU A 48 3.03 0.14 -2.64
C GLU A 48 3.03 -1.19 -3.39
N ILE A 49 3.89 -1.34 -4.40
CA ILE A 49 4.02 -2.60 -5.16
C ILE A 49 4.52 -3.72 -4.25
N ASN A 50 5.55 -3.47 -3.44
CA ASN A 50 6.08 -4.47 -2.51
C ASN A 50 5.03 -4.87 -1.48
N GLU A 51 4.27 -3.91 -0.95
CA GLU A 51 3.19 -4.20 0.00
C GLU A 51 2.09 -5.05 -0.65
N ARG A 52 1.65 -4.70 -1.87
CA ARG A 52 0.65 -5.50 -2.60
C ARG A 52 1.17 -6.90 -2.92
N PHE A 53 2.44 -7.03 -3.31
CA PHE A 53 3.06 -8.32 -3.59
C PHE A 53 3.13 -9.19 -2.33
N PHE A 54 3.52 -8.60 -1.19
CA PHE A 54 3.55 -9.29 0.08
C PHE A 54 2.16 -9.82 0.47
N ARG A 55 1.12 -8.98 0.38
CA ARG A 55 -0.27 -9.38 0.66
C ARG A 55 -0.76 -10.47 -0.30
N LEU A 56 -0.38 -10.41 -1.57
CA LEU A 56 -0.72 -11.44 -2.56
C LEU A 56 -0.09 -12.79 -2.21
N ASN A 57 1.19 -12.80 -1.85
CA ASN A 57 1.88 -14.01 -1.39
C ASN A 57 1.28 -14.56 -0.09
N GLU A 58 0.91 -13.68 0.84
CA GLU A 58 0.23 -14.10 2.08
C GLU A 58 -1.12 -14.74 1.77
N MET A 59 -1.88 -14.18 0.83
CA MET A 59 -3.15 -14.74 0.38
C MET A 59 -2.96 -16.09 -0.31
N ASP A 60 -1.96 -16.23 -1.18
CA ASP A 60 -1.63 -17.51 -1.84
C ASP A 60 -1.22 -18.58 -0.82
N LEU A 61 -0.41 -18.23 0.18
CA LEU A 61 -0.01 -19.16 1.24
C LEU A 61 -1.23 -19.65 2.06
N LYS A 62 -2.18 -18.76 2.33
CA LYS A 62 -3.33 -19.05 3.20
C LYS A 62 -4.50 -19.71 2.46
N LEU A 63 -4.80 -19.24 1.25
CA LEU A 63 -5.98 -19.64 0.48
C LEU A 63 -5.63 -20.41 -0.79
N GLY A 64 -4.36 -20.51 -1.18
CA GLY A 64 -3.92 -21.25 -2.36
C GLY A 64 -4.30 -22.73 -2.31
N VAL A 65 -4.49 -23.29 -1.11
CA VAL A 65 -5.06 -24.63 -0.92
C VAL A 65 -6.42 -24.78 -1.62
N LEU A 66 -7.23 -23.70 -1.69
CA LEU A 66 -8.53 -23.72 -2.35
C LEU A 66 -8.44 -23.92 -3.86
N LEU A 67 -7.29 -23.58 -4.47
CA LEU A 67 -7.05 -23.72 -5.90
C LEU A 67 -6.60 -25.14 -6.27
N ASN A 68 -6.11 -25.93 -5.30
CA ASN A 68 -5.67 -27.29 -5.51
C ASN A 68 -6.78 -28.29 -5.16
N VAL A 69 -7.67 -28.52 -6.14
CA VAL A 69 -8.81 -29.44 -5.98
C VAL A 69 -8.36 -30.87 -5.64
N GLU A 70 -7.21 -31.33 -6.17
CA GLU A 70 -6.70 -32.66 -5.87
C GLU A 70 -6.28 -32.79 -4.38
N GLU A 71 -5.56 -31.81 -3.86
CA GLU A 71 -5.21 -31.76 -2.43
C GLU A 71 -6.45 -31.57 -1.54
N LEU A 72 -7.39 -30.73 -1.97
CA LEU A 72 -8.67 -30.57 -1.29
C LEU A 72 -9.45 -31.87 -1.26
N CYS A 73 -9.40 -32.72 -2.28
CA CYS A 73 -10.17 -33.97 -2.29
C CYS A 73 -9.45 -35.12 -1.58
N TYR A 74 -8.11 -35.18 -1.67
CA TYR A 74 -7.35 -36.38 -1.31
C TYR A 74 -6.04 -36.12 -0.54
N GLY A 75 -5.54 -34.89 -0.49
CA GLY A 75 -4.18 -34.59 -0.05
C GLY A 75 -4.03 -34.20 1.42
N HIS A 76 -4.96 -33.40 1.96
CA HIS A 76 -4.84 -32.88 3.32
C HIS A 76 -5.60 -33.71 4.35
N ASN A 77 -4.91 -34.09 5.44
CA ASN A 77 -5.59 -34.49 6.68
C ASN A 77 -6.49 -33.32 7.14
N THR A 78 -7.65 -33.65 7.71
CA THR A 78 -8.67 -32.71 8.20
C THR A 78 -8.11 -31.62 9.09
N ASP A 79 -7.13 -31.95 9.94
CA ASP A 79 -6.51 -30.97 10.86
C ASP A 79 -5.72 -29.87 10.12
N VAL A 80 -5.00 -30.23 9.06
CA VAL A 80 -4.21 -29.29 8.24
C VAL A 80 -5.14 -28.41 7.41
N LEU A 81 -6.23 -28.99 6.90
CA LEU A 81 -7.26 -28.24 6.19
C LEU A 81 -7.92 -27.21 7.12
N LEU A 82 -8.23 -27.60 8.35
CA LEU A 82 -8.82 -26.71 9.35
C LEU A 82 -7.88 -25.55 9.69
N GLU A 83 -6.59 -25.80 9.88
CA GLU A 83 -5.59 -24.74 10.10
C GLU A 83 -5.55 -23.75 8.93
N ASN A 84 -5.53 -24.24 7.70
CA ASN A 84 -5.58 -23.38 6.51
C ASN A 84 -6.86 -22.55 6.42
N CYS A 85 -8.00 -23.11 6.83
CA CYS A 85 -9.25 -22.39 6.87
C CYS A 85 -9.28 -21.35 8.00
N TYR A 86 -8.67 -21.60 9.16
CA TYR A 86 -8.49 -20.56 10.20
C TYR A 86 -7.57 -19.42 9.77
N LEU A 87 -6.58 -19.69 8.93
CA LEU A 87 -5.73 -18.63 8.38
C LEU A 87 -6.53 -17.59 7.56
N SER A 88 -7.74 -17.94 7.14
CA SER A 88 -8.67 -17.04 6.46
C SER A 88 -9.39 -16.04 7.37
N ASP A 89 -9.26 -16.13 8.71
CA ASP A 89 -9.87 -15.17 9.65
C ASP A 89 -9.43 -13.71 9.42
N PHE A 90 -8.29 -13.52 8.74
CA PHE A 90 -7.87 -12.21 8.25
C PHE A 90 -8.89 -11.57 7.28
N TYR A 91 -9.65 -12.40 6.57
CA TYR A 91 -10.74 -12.08 5.65
C TYR A 91 -12.12 -12.38 6.26
N SER A 92 -12.24 -12.41 7.59
CA SER A 92 -13.49 -12.71 8.32
C SER A 92 -14.68 -11.80 7.99
N ARG A 93 -14.45 -10.66 7.31
CA ARG A 93 -15.54 -9.82 6.76
C ARG A 93 -16.16 -10.39 5.49
N ASP A 94 -15.38 -11.14 4.71
CA ASP A 94 -15.76 -11.66 3.41
C ASP A 94 -16.30 -13.09 3.52
N PHE A 95 -15.71 -13.91 4.39
CA PHE A 95 -16.18 -15.28 4.65
C PHE A 95 -15.70 -15.80 6.01
N ASN A 96 -16.40 -16.81 6.52
CA ASN A 96 -16.07 -17.48 7.78
C ASN A 96 -15.22 -18.73 7.50
N GLY A 97 -14.05 -18.82 8.13
CA GLY A 97 -13.13 -19.95 7.95
C GLY A 97 -13.71 -21.30 8.38
N LEU A 98 -14.52 -21.35 9.44
CA LEU A 98 -15.18 -22.57 9.88
C LEU A 98 -16.25 -23.04 8.89
N GLU A 99 -17.07 -22.11 8.40
CA GLU A 99 -18.09 -22.44 7.38
C GLU A 99 -17.44 -22.94 6.08
N LEU A 100 -16.32 -22.32 5.69
CA LEU A 100 -15.54 -22.76 4.53
C LEU A 100 -14.97 -24.17 4.73
N HIS A 101 -14.43 -24.46 5.91
CA HIS A 101 -13.94 -25.79 6.25
C HIS A 101 -15.04 -26.85 6.11
N ASP A 102 -16.21 -26.58 6.71
CA ASP A 102 -17.33 -27.52 6.70
C ASP A 102 -17.85 -27.77 5.28
N GLU A 103 -17.95 -26.72 4.45
CA GLU A 103 -18.33 -26.85 3.03
C GLU A 103 -17.33 -27.70 2.23
N ILE A 104 -16.04 -27.59 2.51
CA ILE A 104 -15.01 -28.42 1.87
C ILE A 104 -15.19 -29.88 2.27
N LEU A 105 -15.50 -30.17 3.54
CA LEU A 105 -15.76 -31.53 4.01
C LEU A 105 -17.01 -32.13 3.36
N ASP A 106 -18.07 -31.35 3.23
CA ASP A 106 -19.28 -31.77 2.52
C ASP A 106 -18.98 -32.09 1.05
N CYS A 107 -18.19 -31.24 0.39
CA CYS A 107 -17.71 -31.50 -0.97
C CYS A 107 -16.90 -32.80 -1.07
N ARG A 108 -15.97 -33.04 -0.13
CA ARG A 108 -15.19 -34.29 -0.08
C ARG A 108 -16.11 -35.50 0.01
N MET A 109 -17.05 -35.49 0.95
CA MET A 109 -18.00 -36.58 1.15
C MET A 109 -18.82 -36.86 -0.12
N LEU A 110 -19.34 -35.79 -0.76
CA LEU A 110 -20.08 -35.91 -2.01
C LEU A 110 -19.24 -36.52 -3.13
N LEU A 111 -17.98 -36.11 -3.28
CA LEU A 111 -17.08 -36.64 -4.30
C LEU A 111 -16.70 -38.10 -4.02
N SER A 112 -16.39 -38.45 -2.77
CA SER A 112 -16.11 -39.82 -2.36
C SER A 112 -17.27 -40.77 -2.66
N SER A 113 -18.52 -40.32 -2.54
CA SER A 113 -19.70 -41.14 -2.87
C SER A 113 -19.89 -41.43 -4.36
N ARG A 114 -19.22 -40.67 -5.25
CA ARG A 114 -19.37 -40.74 -6.72
C ARG A 114 -18.19 -41.41 -7.41
N LEU A 115 -17.08 -41.59 -6.69
CA LEU A 115 -15.90 -42.26 -7.22
C LEU A 115 -16.03 -43.76 -6.95
N PRO A 116 -15.86 -44.63 -7.97
CA PRO A 116 -15.84 -46.06 -7.74
C PRO A 116 -14.69 -46.40 -6.78
N GLU A 117 -14.97 -47.26 -5.79
CA GLU A 117 -13.92 -47.85 -4.94
C GLU A 117 -12.81 -48.42 -5.83
N LYS A 118 -11.57 -47.98 -5.60
CA LYS A 118 -10.39 -48.51 -6.31
C LYS A 118 -10.09 -49.93 -5.87
#